data_AF-A0A5C7R467-F1
#
_entry.id   AF-A0A5C7R467-F1
#
_cell.length_a   1.000
_cell.length_b   1.000
_cell.length_c   1.000
_cell.angle_alpha   90.00
_cell.angle_beta   90.00
_cell.angle_gamma   90.00
#
_symmetry.space_group_name_H-M   'P 1'
#
loop_
_entity.id
_entity.type
_entity.pdbx_description
1 polymer ?
#
loop_
_entity_poly.entity_id
_entity_poly.type
_entity_poly.pdbx_seq_one_letter_code
_entity_poly.pdbx_strand_id
1 'polypeptide(L)'
;MDFTGATGIHHPSGAEKRISHSTTATRTTSYGGSNANPTSPGDGSHIFVRWIPGIGVTEPGSSGSPLYSPEKRVIGQLHGGPSSCTVADSSKADYYSRLSVSWTGGGTNATRLSNWLDPSGSGAQTLDGIGAAPGGNFSISGSITTSAGVAISGVVVSNGSASATTNASGAYTLTGLGNGAYTLTPSRSGYTFSPATRSVTVNGANVTGQNFTGTAVATQTYTNGTDVQIRDNTTVNSPITVSGRTGNGQATTPVAVNIVHTYIGDLVVTLVAPDGSTYVLHNRAGGSTDNINQTYTVNLSSEALNGTWNLRVADQANADIGYINSWSITF
;
A
#
# COMPACT_ATOMS: atom_id res chain seq x y z
N MET A 1 20.51 -21.01 12.59
CA MET A 1 21.39 -21.74 11.67
C MET A 1 22.61 -20.89 11.46
N ASP A 2 23.76 -21.53 11.42
CA ASP A 2 25.04 -20.89 11.14
C ASP A 2 25.31 -21.03 9.63
N PHE A 3 25.75 -19.95 8.99
CA PHE A 3 26.04 -19.88 7.55
C PHE A 3 27.55 -19.90 7.33
N THR A 4 28.02 -20.42 6.19
CA THR A 4 29.46 -20.54 5.86
C THR A 4 30.18 -19.20 5.69
N GLY A 5 29.43 -18.12 5.53
CA GLY A 5 29.90 -16.76 5.42
C GLY A 5 28.72 -15.78 5.42
N ALA A 6 29.01 -14.49 5.30
CA ALA A 6 27.98 -13.47 5.26
C ALA A 6 28.47 -12.19 4.56
N THR A 7 27.52 -11.34 4.16
CA THR A 7 27.81 -10.02 3.60
C THR A 7 26.96 -8.96 4.28
N GLY A 8 27.58 -7.88 4.76
CA GLY A 8 26.90 -6.68 5.25
C GLY A 8 26.88 -5.60 4.19
N ILE A 9 25.73 -4.95 3.97
CA ILE A 9 25.61 -3.77 3.09
C ILE A 9 25.17 -2.60 3.96
N HIS A 10 26.01 -1.59 4.12
CA HIS A 10 25.85 -0.56 5.15
C HIS A 10 26.35 0.81 4.69
N HIS A 11 25.87 1.87 5.34
CA HIS A 11 26.15 3.27 5.00
C HIS A 11 26.77 3.98 6.24
N PRO A 12 28.07 3.78 6.51
CA PRO A 12 28.69 4.30 7.73
C PRO A 12 28.69 5.83 7.70
N SER A 13 28.21 6.46 8.77
CA SER A 13 28.02 7.92 8.87
C SER A 13 27.27 8.56 7.69
N GLY A 14 26.35 7.82 7.05
CA GLY A 14 25.61 8.30 5.88
C GLY A 14 26.46 8.40 4.60
N ALA A 15 27.67 7.84 4.60
CA ALA A 15 28.51 7.76 3.42
C ALA A 15 27.86 6.90 2.31
N GLU A 16 28.45 6.97 1.12
CA GLU A 16 28.15 6.03 0.04
C GLU A 16 28.22 4.57 0.51
N LYS A 17 27.42 3.74 -0.15
CA LYS A 17 27.25 2.33 0.18
C LYS A 17 28.60 1.62 0.33
N ARG A 18 28.73 0.85 1.41
CA ARG A 18 29.84 -0.04 1.70
C ARG A 18 29.36 -1.48 1.76
N ILE A 19 30.27 -2.39 1.43
CA ILE A 19 30.03 -3.82 1.47
C ILE A 19 31.17 -4.46 2.25
N SER A 20 30.81 -5.20 3.30
CA SER A 20 31.75 -5.94 4.15
C SER A 20 31.48 -7.42 4.01
N HIS A 21 32.54 -8.21 3.82
CA HIS A 21 32.42 -9.63 3.53
C HIS A 21 33.02 -10.47 4.66
N SER A 22 32.44 -11.65 4.85
CA SER A 22 32.92 -12.70 5.75
C SER A 22 32.93 -14.04 5.03
N THR A 23 34.06 -14.73 5.09
CA THR A 23 34.24 -16.13 4.66
C THR A 23 34.31 -17.08 5.87
N THR A 24 34.18 -16.55 7.08
CA THR A 24 34.13 -17.37 8.30
C THR A 24 32.68 -17.70 8.60
N ALA A 25 32.43 -18.92 9.08
CA ALA A 25 31.09 -19.30 9.46
C ALA A 25 30.52 -18.34 10.52
N THR A 26 29.30 -17.85 10.29
CA THR A 26 28.57 -17.03 11.26
C THR A 26 28.23 -17.86 12.47
N ARG A 27 28.05 -17.25 13.64
CA ARG A 27 27.70 -17.99 14.85
C ARG A 27 26.56 -17.37 15.62
N THR A 28 25.64 -18.19 16.09
CA THR A 28 24.60 -17.78 17.02
C THR A 28 25.20 -17.49 18.41
N THR A 29 24.88 -16.33 18.99
CA THR A 29 25.42 -15.83 20.28
C THR A 29 24.45 -14.85 20.96
N SER A 30 24.82 -14.32 22.12
CA SER A 30 24.30 -13.08 22.70
C SER A 30 25.06 -11.84 22.19
N TYR A 31 24.48 -10.66 22.38
CA TYR A 31 25.18 -9.39 22.16
C TYR A 31 26.37 -9.25 23.11
N GLY A 32 27.49 -8.71 22.62
CA GLY A 32 28.64 -8.37 23.46
C GLY A 32 29.42 -9.56 24.01
N GLY A 33 29.31 -10.76 23.41
CA GLY A 33 30.27 -11.84 23.63
C GLY A 33 31.70 -11.31 23.41
N SER A 34 32.68 -11.74 24.18
CA SER A 34 34.04 -11.20 24.10
C SER A 34 34.64 -11.34 22.67
N ASN A 35 35.49 -10.38 22.28
CA ASN A 35 36.14 -10.22 20.96
C ASN A 35 36.96 -11.43 20.45
N ALA A 36 36.93 -12.57 21.12
CA ALA A 36 37.53 -13.79 20.65
C ALA A 36 36.59 -14.93 21.01
N ASN A 37 35.79 -15.35 20.02
CA ASN A 37 35.18 -16.68 20.00
C ASN A 37 34.08 -16.89 21.08
N PRO A 38 32.78 -16.60 20.82
CA PRO A 38 31.69 -16.94 21.74
C PRO A 38 31.49 -18.46 21.83
N THR A 39 32.37 -19.17 22.55
CA THR A 39 32.41 -20.64 22.65
C THR A 39 31.16 -21.25 23.30
N SER A 40 30.27 -20.41 23.86
CA SER A 40 28.90 -20.79 24.24
C SER A 40 27.88 -20.13 23.31
N PRO A 41 26.77 -20.80 22.95
CA PRO A 41 25.72 -20.29 22.04
C PRO A 41 25.04 -18.97 22.45
N GLY A 42 25.44 -18.38 23.59
CA GLY A 42 24.78 -17.23 24.21
C GLY A 42 23.29 -17.51 24.47
N ASP A 43 22.50 -16.44 24.53
CA ASP A 43 21.02 -16.51 24.59
C ASP A 43 20.38 -16.73 23.19
N GLY A 44 21.21 -16.86 22.16
CA GLY A 44 20.79 -17.05 20.78
C GLY A 44 20.09 -15.84 20.15
N SER A 45 20.23 -14.64 20.70
CA SER A 45 19.60 -13.42 20.17
C SER A 45 20.31 -12.82 18.94
N HIS A 46 21.62 -13.06 18.79
CA HIS A 46 22.48 -12.40 17.79
C HIS A 46 23.26 -13.39 16.93
N ILE A 47 23.75 -12.88 15.80
CA ILE A 47 24.70 -13.50 14.88
C ILE A 47 26.02 -12.75 15.03
N PHE A 48 27.05 -13.47 15.44
CA PHE A 48 28.43 -13.02 15.37
C PHE A 48 28.98 -13.22 13.96
N VAL A 49 29.58 -12.16 13.41
CA VAL A 49 30.23 -12.16 12.10
C VAL A 49 31.63 -11.60 12.23
N ARG A 50 32.60 -12.28 11.62
CA ARG A 50 34.00 -11.84 11.55
C ARG A 50 34.29 -11.36 10.13
N TRP A 51 34.72 -10.13 9.96
CA TRP A 51 35.00 -9.55 8.65
C TRP A 51 36.36 -9.97 8.12
N ILE A 52 36.49 -10.00 6.80
CA ILE A 52 37.78 -10.24 6.14
C ILE A 52 38.68 -9.02 6.35
N PRO A 53 39.87 -9.18 6.95
CA PRO A 53 40.84 -8.11 7.09
C PRO A 53 41.15 -7.41 5.75
N GLY A 54 41.22 -6.09 5.77
CA GLY A 54 41.57 -5.28 4.58
C GLY A 54 40.46 -5.10 3.53
N ILE A 55 39.30 -5.75 3.66
CA ILE A 55 38.18 -5.58 2.70
C ILE A 55 37.15 -4.59 3.22
N GLY A 56 36.69 -4.75 4.46
CA GLY A 56 35.68 -3.88 5.04
C GLY A 56 35.30 -4.27 6.46
N VAL A 57 34.72 -3.33 7.18
CA VAL A 57 34.17 -3.48 8.54
C VAL A 57 32.82 -2.75 8.60
N THR A 58 32.15 -2.70 9.74
CA THR A 58 31.09 -1.70 9.96
C THR A 58 31.61 -0.59 10.88
N GLU A 59 30.94 0.55 10.87
CA GLU A 59 31.32 1.73 11.65
C GLU A 59 30.05 2.48 12.13
N PRO A 60 30.16 3.47 13.05
CA PRO A 60 29.02 4.27 13.46
C PRO A 60 28.19 4.80 12.27
N GLY A 61 26.86 4.73 12.40
CA GLY A 61 25.89 4.98 11.32
C GLY A 61 25.48 3.73 10.54
N SER A 62 26.19 2.61 10.69
CA SER A 62 25.83 1.34 10.04
C SER A 62 24.68 0.60 10.73
N SER A 63 24.35 0.92 11.99
CA SER A 63 23.30 0.26 12.76
C SER A 63 21.98 0.28 12.00
N GLY A 64 21.28 -0.86 11.93
CA GLY A 64 20.11 -1.01 11.04
C GLY A 64 20.41 -1.73 9.73
N SER A 65 21.67 -1.81 9.31
CA SER A 65 22.03 -2.47 8.05
C SER A 65 21.76 -3.98 8.06
N PRO A 66 21.35 -4.56 6.91
CA PRO A 66 21.10 -5.98 6.80
C PRO A 66 22.39 -6.81 6.70
N LEU A 67 22.36 -8.00 7.32
CA LEU A 67 23.28 -9.09 7.04
C LEU A 67 22.64 -10.07 6.08
N TYR A 68 23.37 -10.45 5.04
CA TYR A 68 22.95 -11.44 4.06
C TYR A 68 23.69 -12.76 4.22
N SER A 69 22.96 -13.87 4.07
CA SER A 69 23.53 -15.21 3.91
C SER A 69 24.24 -15.35 2.55
N PRO A 70 24.99 -16.44 2.31
CA PRO A 70 25.56 -16.74 0.99
C PRO A 70 24.51 -16.82 -0.13
N GLU A 71 23.29 -17.21 0.20
CA GLU A 71 22.13 -17.24 -0.71
C GLU A 71 21.49 -15.86 -0.91
N LYS A 72 22.09 -14.79 -0.39
CA LYS A 72 21.64 -13.39 -0.51
C LYS A 72 20.30 -13.11 0.17
N ARG A 73 19.94 -13.87 1.20
CA ARG A 73 18.75 -13.64 2.03
C ARG A 73 19.11 -12.87 3.29
N VAL A 74 18.24 -11.97 3.73
CA VAL A 74 18.44 -11.24 4.99
C VAL A 74 18.32 -12.24 6.15
N ILE A 75 19.33 -12.25 7.02
CA ILE A 75 19.39 -13.14 8.19
C ILE A 75 19.49 -12.37 9.52
N GLY A 76 19.80 -11.08 9.46
CA GLY A 76 19.85 -10.22 10.63
C GLY A 76 20.05 -8.74 10.32
N GLN A 77 20.04 -7.93 11.36
CA GLN A 77 20.22 -6.47 11.31
C GLN A 77 21.33 -6.03 12.27
N LEU A 78 22.21 -5.11 11.85
CA LEU A 78 23.37 -4.72 12.64
C LEU A 78 22.93 -4.02 13.92
N HIS A 79 23.26 -4.63 15.06
CA HIS A 79 23.16 -3.96 16.35
C HIS A 79 24.41 -3.10 16.56
N GLY A 80 25.59 -3.74 16.50
CA GLY A 80 26.88 -3.07 16.64
C GLY A 80 28.00 -4.07 16.94
N GLY A 81 29.18 -3.56 17.25
CA GLY A 81 30.33 -4.38 17.60
C GLY A 81 31.61 -3.57 17.74
N PRO A 82 32.72 -4.24 18.07
CA PRO A 82 34.04 -3.62 18.25
C PRO A 82 34.72 -3.20 16.94
N SER A 83 34.13 -3.50 15.77
CA SER A 83 34.85 -3.35 14.51
C SER A 83 35.16 -1.89 14.17
N SER A 84 36.34 -1.69 13.57
CA SER A 84 36.76 -0.45 12.94
C SER A 84 37.90 -0.75 11.96
N CYS A 85 38.24 0.22 11.12
CA CYS A 85 39.39 0.08 10.21
C CYS A 85 40.72 -0.13 10.97
N THR A 86 40.84 0.39 12.20
CA THR A 86 42.11 0.45 12.95
C THR A 86 42.26 -0.62 14.04
N VAL A 87 41.20 -1.32 14.44
CA VAL A 87 41.33 -2.43 15.39
C VAL A 87 42.04 -3.63 14.77
N ALA A 88 42.69 -4.43 15.62
CA ALA A 88 43.32 -5.69 15.23
C ALA A 88 42.32 -6.62 14.53
N ASP A 89 42.81 -7.46 13.61
CA ASP A 89 41.98 -8.39 12.83
C ASP A 89 41.14 -9.33 13.69
N SER A 90 41.65 -9.70 14.86
CA SER A 90 40.91 -10.47 15.87
C SER A 90 39.66 -9.75 16.41
N SER A 91 39.61 -8.43 16.32
CA SER A 91 38.48 -7.58 16.75
C SER A 91 37.65 -7.03 15.58
N LYS A 92 37.96 -7.36 14.32
CA LYS A 92 37.13 -6.99 13.15
C LYS A 92 35.89 -7.89 13.08
N ALA A 93 34.97 -7.69 14.01
CA ALA A 93 33.74 -8.47 14.12
C ALA A 93 32.58 -7.63 14.63
N ASP A 94 31.36 -8.04 14.30
CA ASP A 94 30.13 -7.38 14.74
C ASP A 94 29.02 -8.39 15.10
N TYR A 95 27.98 -7.85 15.74
CA TYR A 95 26.79 -8.56 16.19
C TYR A 95 25.54 -8.05 15.47
N TYR A 96 24.82 -8.97 14.83
CA TYR A 96 23.56 -8.70 14.15
C TYR A 96 22.42 -9.38 14.89
N SER A 97 21.34 -8.66 15.19
CA SER A 97 20.11 -9.26 15.72
C SER A 97 19.58 -10.31 14.75
N ARG A 98 19.14 -11.47 15.26
CA ARG A 98 18.64 -12.56 14.41
C ARG A 98 17.23 -12.30 13.90
N LEU A 99 17.04 -12.37 12.59
CA LEU A 99 15.70 -12.27 11.99
C LEU A 99 14.74 -13.33 12.57
N SER A 100 15.24 -14.54 12.84
CA SER A 100 14.44 -15.63 13.42
C SER A 100 13.92 -15.31 14.83
N VAL A 101 14.62 -14.48 15.60
CA VAL A 101 14.16 -14.05 16.95
C VAL A 101 13.11 -12.95 16.80
N SER A 102 13.35 -11.99 15.92
CA SER A 102 12.38 -10.94 15.59
C SER A 102 11.10 -11.46 14.91
N TRP A 103 11.11 -12.68 14.34
CA TRP A 103 9.95 -13.30 13.70
C TRP A 103 8.77 -13.46 14.67
N THR A 104 9.03 -13.97 15.87
CA THR A 104 8.07 -14.07 16.97
C THR A 104 8.11 -12.84 17.87
N GLY A 105 9.30 -12.25 18.05
CA GLY A 105 9.53 -11.04 18.83
C GLY A 105 8.87 -11.07 20.21
N GLY A 106 8.17 -10.00 20.59
CA GLY A 106 7.44 -9.90 21.85
C GLY A 106 6.06 -10.58 21.86
N GLY A 107 5.72 -11.37 20.83
CA GLY A 107 4.46 -12.12 20.76
C GLY A 107 3.23 -11.32 20.32
N THR A 108 3.37 -10.01 20.06
CA THR A 108 2.28 -9.14 19.55
C THR A 108 2.58 -8.61 18.16
N ASN A 109 1.56 -8.19 17.41
CA ASN A 109 1.74 -7.64 16.05
C ASN A 109 2.65 -6.38 16.04
N ALA A 110 2.65 -5.62 17.13
CA ALA A 110 3.51 -4.43 17.30
C ALA A 110 4.97 -4.76 17.64
N THR A 111 5.28 -6.02 17.97
CA THR A 111 6.60 -6.41 18.50
C THR A 111 7.22 -7.59 17.75
N ARG A 112 6.72 -7.94 16.56
CA ARG A 112 7.21 -9.07 15.75
C ARG A 112 7.12 -8.82 14.25
N LEU A 113 7.83 -9.63 13.45
CA LEU A 113 7.88 -9.48 11.98
C LEU A 113 6.90 -10.37 11.21
N SER A 114 6.48 -11.52 11.77
CA SER A 114 5.71 -12.54 11.05
C SER A 114 4.45 -12.02 10.35
N ASN A 115 3.67 -11.13 10.98
CA ASN A 115 2.46 -10.57 10.35
C ASN A 115 2.73 -9.73 9.11
N TRP A 116 3.92 -9.13 9.03
CA TRP A 116 4.28 -8.19 7.97
C TRP A 116 5.01 -8.90 6.83
N LEU A 117 5.84 -9.90 7.16
CA LEU A 117 6.64 -10.63 6.17
C LEU A 117 5.93 -11.90 5.63
N ASP A 118 4.97 -12.46 6.36
CA ASP A 118 4.10 -13.55 5.90
C ASP A 118 2.63 -13.29 6.28
N PRO A 119 2.00 -12.24 5.70
CA PRO A 119 0.62 -11.87 6.02
C PRO A 119 -0.40 -12.97 5.65
N SER A 120 -0.03 -13.87 4.74
CA SER A 120 -0.84 -15.02 4.34
C SER A 120 -0.75 -16.23 5.28
N GLY A 121 0.20 -16.25 6.22
CA GLY A 121 0.46 -17.43 7.05
C GLY A 121 0.88 -18.66 6.25
N SER A 122 1.66 -18.45 5.18
CA SER A 122 2.15 -19.51 4.29
C SER A 122 3.07 -20.52 4.99
N GLY A 123 3.72 -20.13 6.09
CA GLY A 123 4.68 -20.96 6.80
C GLY A 123 6.03 -21.10 6.09
N ALA A 124 6.29 -20.27 5.07
CA ALA A 124 7.55 -20.26 4.34
C ALA A 124 8.75 -19.97 5.28
N GLN A 125 9.75 -20.86 5.26
CA GLN A 125 10.96 -20.73 6.09
C GLN A 125 12.01 -19.80 5.47
N THR A 126 11.96 -19.63 4.14
CA THR A 126 12.85 -18.75 3.37
C THR A 126 12.07 -18.18 2.20
N LEU A 127 12.40 -16.95 1.81
CA LEU A 127 11.87 -16.30 0.62
C LEU A 127 13.01 -15.59 -0.11
N ASP A 128 13.11 -15.77 -1.42
CA ASP A 128 14.06 -15.03 -2.25
C ASP A 128 13.56 -13.60 -2.49
N GLY A 129 14.50 -12.69 -2.78
CA GLY A 129 14.15 -11.29 -3.04
C GLY A 129 13.26 -11.14 -4.28
N ILE A 130 12.30 -10.22 -4.20
CA ILE A 130 11.55 -9.76 -5.36
C ILE A 130 12.44 -8.74 -6.09
N GLY A 131 13.25 -9.22 -7.03
CA GLY A 131 13.98 -8.33 -7.94
C GLY A 131 13.06 -7.76 -9.02
N ALA A 132 13.41 -6.61 -9.58
CA ALA A 132 13.27 -6.48 -11.03
C ALA A 132 14.07 -7.66 -11.61
N ALA A 133 13.40 -8.60 -12.28
CA ALA A 133 14.04 -9.80 -12.77
C ALA A 133 15.31 -9.44 -13.57
N PRO A 134 16.42 -10.16 -13.40
CA PRO A 134 17.63 -9.90 -14.18
C PRO A 134 17.29 -10.04 -15.67
N GLY A 135 17.35 -8.95 -16.43
CA GLY A 135 17.45 -8.96 -17.89
C GLY A 135 16.33 -9.68 -18.65
N GLY A 136 15.08 -9.55 -18.23
CA GLY A 136 13.96 -10.03 -19.02
C GLY A 136 13.57 -9.07 -20.14
N ASN A 137 13.92 -9.36 -21.40
CA ASN A 137 13.36 -8.68 -22.57
C ASN A 137 11.99 -9.24 -22.97
N PHE A 138 11.23 -9.82 -22.02
CA PHE A 138 9.91 -10.34 -22.32
C PHE A 138 8.82 -9.28 -22.10
N SER A 139 7.70 -9.50 -22.77
CA SER A 139 6.52 -8.67 -22.66
C SER A 139 5.27 -9.51 -22.40
N ILE A 140 4.29 -8.91 -21.74
CA ILE A 140 2.92 -9.41 -21.72
C ILE A 140 2.04 -8.42 -22.49
N SER A 141 1.30 -8.90 -23.49
CA SER A 141 0.40 -8.05 -24.30
C SER A 141 -1.00 -8.62 -24.44
N GLY A 142 -1.93 -7.72 -24.72
CA GLY A 142 -3.33 -8.05 -24.94
C GLY A 142 -4.12 -6.85 -25.44
N SER A 143 -5.43 -7.00 -25.45
CA SER A 143 -6.38 -5.97 -25.83
C SER A 143 -7.53 -5.89 -24.83
N ILE A 144 -8.10 -4.69 -24.70
CA ILE A 144 -9.27 -4.43 -23.87
C ILE A 144 -10.36 -3.85 -24.76
N THR A 145 -11.47 -4.58 -24.85
CA THR A 145 -12.63 -4.24 -25.69
C THR A 145 -13.92 -4.34 -24.89
N THR A 146 -15.01 -3.77 -25.38
CA THR A 146 -16.35 -4.08 -24.86
C THR A 146 -16.79 -5.46 -25.32
N SER A 147 -17.89 -5.98 -24.78
CA SER A 147 -18.49 -7.24 -25.26
C SER A 147 -18.92 -7.19 -26.73
N ALA A 148 -19.11 -5.99 -27.29
CA ALA A 148 -19.38 -5.75 -28.71
C ALA A 148 -18.11 -5.62 -29.57
N GLY A 149 -16.92 -5.82 -28.99
CA GLY A 149 -15.63 -5.73 -29.69
C GLY A 149 -15.12 -4.29 -29.91
N VAL A 150 -15.74 -3.28 -29.28
CA VAL A 150 -15.28 -1.89 -29.39
C VAL A 150 -14.05 -1.67 -28.52
N ALA A 151 -12.97 -1.15 -29.10
CA ALA A 151 -11.73 -0.86 -28.39
C ALA A 151 -11.92 0.16 -27.26
N ILE A 152 -11.29 -0.10 -26.12
CA ILE A 152 -11.29 0.81 -24.96
C ILE A 152 -9.88 1.37 -24.77
N SER A 153 -9.67 2.63 -25.16
CA SER A 153 -8.41 3.37 -24.98
C SER A 153 -8.28 3.96 -23.58
N GLY A 154 -7.07 4.10 -23.04
CA GLY A 154 -6.84 4.75 -21.74
C GLY A 154 -7.09 3.86 -20.51
N VAL A 155 -7.14 2.54 -20.67
CA VAL A 155 -7.16 1.59 -19.55
C VAL A 155 -5.73 1.32 -19.11
N VAL A 156 -5.44 1.48 -17.82
CA VAL A 156 -4.15 1.13 -17.24
C VAL A 156 -4.16 -0.35 -16.88
N VAL A 157 -3.22 -1.13 -17.39
CA VAL A 157 -3.00 -2.53 -17.00
C VAL A 157 -1.71 -2.59 -16.19
N SER A 158 -1.81 -3.03 -14.93
CA SER A 158 -0.68 -3.10 -14.01
C SER A 158 -0.45 -4.54 -13.54
N ASN A 159 0.81 -4.90 -13.29
CA ASN A 159 1.17 -6.13 -12.57
C ASN A 159 1.69 -5.87 -11.14
N GLY A 160 1.54 -4.64 -10.65
CA GLY A 160 2.07 -4.16 -9.38
C GLY A 160 3.46 -3.51 -9.45
N SER A 161 4.31 -3.90 -10.41
CA SER A 161 5.66 -3.35 -10.60
C SER A 161 5.85 -2.58 -11.90
N ALA A 162 5.13 -2.97 -12.96
CA ALA A 162 5.10 -2.34 -14.27
C ALA A 162 3.64 -2.11 -14.69
N SER A 163 3.43 -1.13 -15.57
CA SER A 163 2.12 -0.85 -16.14
C SER A 163 2.20 -0.39 -17.59
N ALA A 164 1.10 -0.55 -18.33
CA ALA A 164 0.92 -0.03 -19.67
C ALA A 164 -0.50 0.52 -19.82
N THR A 165 -0.68 1.52 -20.70
CA THR A 165 -2.00 2.06 -21.01
C THR A 165 -2.46 1.57 -22.38
N THR A 166 -3.73 1.19 -22.51
CA THR A 166 -4.29 0.81 -23.80
C THR A 166 -4.30 2.00 -24.77
N ASN A 167 -3.87 1.77 -26.01
CA ASN A 167 -3.92 2.76 -27.08
C ASN A 167 -5.33 2.86 -27.72
N ALA A 168 -5.45 3.62 -28.81
CA ALA A 168 -6.71 3.82 -29.54
C ALA A 168 -7.35 2.52 -30.07
N SER A 169 -6.57 1.47 -30.32
CA SER A 169 -7.08 0.15 -30.71
C SER A 169 -7.36 -0.78 -29.52
N GLY A 170 -7.25 -0.27 -28.29
CA GLY A 170 -7.47 -1.03 -27.06
C GLY A 170 -6.29 -1.95 -26.71
N ALA A 171 -5.18 -1.89 -27.45
CA ALA A 171 -4.02 -2.75 -27.25
C ALA A 171 -3.08 -2.20 -26.18
N TYR A 172 -2.50 -3.08 -25.37
CA TYR A 172 -1.49 -2.76 -24.37
C TYR A 172 -0.33 -3.76 -24.40
N THR A 173 0.86 -3.32 -23.96
CA THR A 173 2.05 -4.17 -23.82
C THR A 173 2.85 -3.74 -22.58
N LEU A 174 2.95 -4.62 -21.58
CA LEU A 174 3.92 -4.47 -20.48
C LEU A 174 5.26 -5.06 -20.94
N THR A 175 6.33 -4.27 -20.90
CA THR A 175 7.68 -4.67 -21.34
C THR A 175 8.66 -4.78 -20.17
N GLY A 176 9.85 -5.35 -20.42
CA GLY A 176 10.92 -5.43 -19.43
C GLY A 176 10.65 -6.46 -18.33
N LEU A 177 9.89 -7.51 -18.67
CA LEU A 177 9.50 -8.56 -17.74
C LEU A 177 10.47 -9.73 -17.87
N GLY A 178 10.86 -10.29 -16.72
CA GLY A 178 11.60 -11.55 -16.69
C GLY A 178 10.70 -12.75 -16.48
N ASN A 179 11.32 -13.92 -16.31
CA ASN A 179 10.58 -15.13 -15.98
C ASN A 179 9.94 -14.99 -14.61
N GLY A 180 8.67 -15.38 -14.50
CA GLY A 180 7.93 -15.25 -13.26
C GLY A 180 6.43 -15.35 -13.46
N ALA A 181 5.71 -15.41 -12.34
CA ALA A 181 4.27 -15.30 -12.31
C ALA A 181 3.88 -13.84 -12.04
N TYR A 182 2.93 -13.34 -12.83
CA TYR A 182 2.40 -11.99 -12.77
C TYR A 182 0.88 -12.03 -12.63
N THR A 183 0.33 -11.05 -11.92
CA THR A 183 -1.13 -10.84 -11.84
C THR A 183 -1.44 -9.51 -12.49
N LEU A 184 -2.11 -9.54 -13.64
CA LEU A 184 -2.53 -8.33 -14.36
C LEU A 184 -3.85 -7.82 -13.82
N THR A 185 -3.94 -6.53 -13.59
CA THR A 185 -5.15 -5.83 -13.13
C THR A 185 -5.41 -4.62 -14.03
N PRO A 186 -6.47 -4.61 -14.84
CA PRO A 186 -6.91 -3.42 -15.58
C PRO A 186 -7.64 -2.44 -14.67
N SER A 187 -7.45 -1.15 -14.88
CA SER A 187 -8.16 -0.08 -14.17
C SER A 187 -8.41 1.12 -15.08
N ARG A 188 -9.64 1.64 -15.00
CA ARG A 188 -10.07 2.88 -15.62
C ARG A 188 -11.33 3.36 -14.92
N SER A 189 -11.35 4.63 -14.52
CA SER A 189 -12.56 5.24 -13.93
C SER A 189 -13.76 5.12 -14.88
N GLY A 190 -14.93 4.82 -14.33
CA GLY A 190 -16.17 4.64 -15.10
C GLY A 190 -16.27 3.30 -15.84
N TYR A 191 -15.36 2.35 -15.60
CA TYR A 191 -15.40 1.02 -16.20
C TYR A 191 -15.22 -0.08 -15.15
N THR A 192 -15.88 -1.22 -15.40
CA THR A 192 -15.57 -2.50 -14.76
C THR A 192 -14.93 -3.42 -15.79
N PHE A 193 -14.12 -4.38 -15.35
CA PHE A 193 -13.39 -5.29 -16.23
C PHE A 193 -13.62 -6.75 -15.86
N SER A 194 -13.73 -7.60 -16.88
CA SER A 194 -13.86 -9.05 -16.75
C SER A 194 -12.82 -9.76 -17.62
N PRO A 195 -12.00 -10.67 -17.06
CA PRO A 195 -11.90 -10.94 -15.61
C PRO A 195 -11.35 -9.72 -14.85
N ALA A 196 -11.58 -9.61 -13.54
CA ALA A 196 -11.07 -8.48 -12.75
C ALA A 196 -9.53 -8.51 -12.63
N THR A 197 -8.95 -9.70 -12.62
CA THR A 197 -7.51 -9.94 -12.67
C THR A 197 -7.19 -11.15 -13.55
N ARG A 198 -5.94 -11.25 -14.02
CA ARG A 198 -5.48 -12.40 -14.81
C ARG A 198 -4.08 -12.82 -14.39
N SER A 199 -3.92 -14.07 -13.97
CA SER A 199 -2.60 -14.65 -13.68
C SER A 199 -1.91 -15.10 -14.97
N VAL A 200 -0.66 -14.70 -15.15
CA VAL A 200 0.14 -14.93 -16.35
C VAL A 200 1.54 -15.38 -15.96
N THR A 201 2.06 -16.45 -16.53
CA THR A 201 3.44 -16.90 -16.33
C THR A 201 4.28 -16.58 -17.55
N VAL A 202 5.36 -15.84 -17.34
CA VAL A 202 6.43 -15.64 -18.33
C VAL A 202 7.49 -16.70 -18.09
N ASN A 203 7.80 -17.49 -19.11
CA ASN A 203 8.83 -18.54 -19.06
C ASN A 203 9.58 -18.63 -20.38
N GLY A 204 10.58 -17.76 -20.57
CA GLY A 204 11.48 -17.78 -21.70
C GLY A 204 10.94 -17.17 -22.99
N ALA A 205 9.74 -16.59 -22.99
CA ALA A 205 9.12 -15.97 -24.16
C ALA A 205 8.10 -14.88 -23.81
N ASN A 206 7.81 -14.01 -24.79
CA ASN A 206 6.70 -13.05 -24.73
C ASN A 206 5.36 -13.79 -24.62
N VAL A 207 4.46 -13.26 -23.80
CA VAL A 207 3.11 -13.80 -23.63
C VAL A 207 2.11 -12.83 -24.24
N THR A 208 1.28 -13.30 -25.17
CA THR A 208 0.30 -12.46 -25.88
C THR A 208 -1.13 -12.92 -25.57
N GLY A 209 -2.13 -12.19 -26.06
CA GLY A 209 -3.54 -12.59 -25.94
C GLY A 209 -4.12 -12.49 -24.53
N GLN A 210 -3.50 -11.71 -23.64
CA GLN A 210 -3.99 -11.51 -22.28
C GLN A 210 -5.10 -10.44 -22.28
N ASN A 211 -6.25 -10.81 -22.83
CA ASN A 211 -7.33 -9.85 -23.08
C ASN A 211 -8.24 -9.66 -21.85
N PHE A 212 -8.89 -8.50 -21.81
CA PHE A 212 -9.97 -8.17 -20.88
C PHE A 212 -11.18 -7.63 -21.63
N THR A 213 -12.36 -7.80 -21.05
CA THR A 213 -13.57 -7.11 -21.50
C THR A 213 -13.89 -5.98 -20.53
N GLY A 214 -14.12 -4.76 -21.02
CA GLY A 214 -14.54 -3.62 -20.21
C GLY A 214 -16.03 -3.29 -20.43
N THR A 215 -16.72 -2.98 -19.34
CA THR A 215 -18.12 -2.52 -19.36
C THR A 215 -18.17 -1.15 -18.73
N ALA A 216 -18.65 -0.16 -19.49
CA ALA A 216 -18.88 1.18 -18.96
C ALA A 216 -19.93 1.12 -17.84
N VAL A 217 -19.60 1.74 -16.70
CA VAL A 217 -20.55 1.92 -15.60
C VAL A 217 -21.44 3.10 -15.98
N ALA A 218 -22.74 2.85 -16.15
CA ALA A 218 -23.69 3.90 -16.50
C ALA A 218 -23.68 5.01 -15.43
N THR A 219 -23.60 6.27 -15.84
CA THR A 219 -23.74 7.37 -14.89
C THR A 219 -25.18 7.43 -14.39
N GLN A 220 -25.38 7.46 -13.07
CA GLN A 220 -26.72 7.55 -12.49
C GLN A 220 -26.76 8.49 -11.29
N THR A 221 -27.76 9.38 -11.29
CA THR A 221 -28.05 10.30 -10.19
C THR A 221 -29.14 9.72 -9.30
N TYR A 222 -28.88 9.71 -8.00
CA TYR A 222 -29.83 9.34 -6.96
C TYR A 222 -30.15 10.58 -6.16
N THR A 223 -31.44 10.82 -5.89
CA THR A 223 -31.90 12.07 -5.24
C THR A 223 -32.81 11.74 -4.08
N ASN A 224 -32.64 12.45 -2.96
CA ASN A 224 -33.66 12.58 -1.94
C ASN A 224 -34.14 14.03 -1.91
N GLY A 225 -35.41 14.25 -2.25
CA GLY A 225 -36.08 15.55 -2.21
C GLY A 225 -37.09 15.68 -1.08
N THR A 226 -36.97 14.86 -0.03
CA THR A 226 -37.82 14.95 1.16
C THR A 226 -37.21 15.95 2.12
N ASP A 227 -38.02 16.91 2.57
CA ASP A 227 -37.59 17.88 3.56
C ASP A 227 -37.20 17.21 4.89
N VAL A 228 -36.01 17.51 5.38
CA VAL A 228 -35.54 17.07 6.71
C VAL A 228 -35.22 18.29 7.55
N GLN A 229 -36.00 18.50 8.62
CA GLN A 229 -35.87 19.65 9.51
C GLN A 229 -34.53 19.66 10.24
N ILE A 230 -33.84 20.80 10.19
CA ILE A 230 -32.62 21.10 10.93
C ILE A 230 -33.02 22.04 12.07
N ARG A 231 -32.85 21.58 13.32
CA ARG A 231 -33.10 22.39 14.52
C ARG A 231 -31.76 22.73 15.21
N ASP A 232 -31.75 23.82 15.96
CA ASP A 232 -30.61 24.26 16.78
C ASP A 232 -29.96 23.11 17.54
N ASN A 233 -28.63 23.02 17.46
CA ASN A 233 -27.81 22.02 18.15
C ASN A 233 -28.24 20.56 17.93
N THR A 234 -28.93 20.26 16.82
CA THR A 234 -29.30 18.88 16.45
C THR A 234 -28.50 18.39 15.28
N THR A 235 -28.41 17.06 15.16
CA THR A 235 -27.87 16.38 13.99
C THR A 235 -28.95 15.54 13.35
N VAL A 236 -29.12 15.68 12.04
CA VAL A 236 -30.10 14.94 11.25
C VAL A 236 -29.42 14.22 10.08
N ASN A 237 -30.03 13.13 9.63
CA ASN A 237 -29.58 12.35 8.48
C ASN A 237 -30.69 12.32 7.44
N SER A 238 -30.35 12.60 6.18
CA SER A 238 -31.22 12.39 5.02
C SER A 238 -30.65 11.23 4.18
N PRO A 239 -31.32 10.06 4.11
CA PRO A 239 -30.78 8.89 3.43
C PRO A 239 -31.07 8.86 1.92
N ILE A 240 -30.16 8.28 1.14
CA ILE A 240 -30.34 7.83 -0.25
C ILE A 240 -29.90 6.36 -0.30
N THR A 241 -30.79 5.47 -0.76
CA THR A 241 -30.45 4.05 -0.98
C THR A 241 -30.06 3.80 -2.43
N VAL A 242 -28.87 3.26 -2.62
CA VAL A 242 -28.33 2.83 -3.92
C VAL A 242 -28.34 1.30 -3.96
N SER A 243 -28.87 0.72 -5.02
CA SER A 243 -28.97 -0.73 -5.19
C SER A 243 -28.73 -1.15 -6.64
N GLY A 244 -28.37 -2.43 -6.86
CA GLY A 244 -28.16 -2.99 -8.19
C GLY A 244 -26.87 -2.55 -8.89
N ARG A 245 -25.98 -1.85 -8.19
CA ARG A 245 -24.66 -1.42 -8.70
C ARG A 245 -23.57 -2.39 -8.25
N THR A 246 -22.43 -2.38 -8.94
CA THR A 246 -21.23 -3.15 -8.54
C THR A 246 -20.00 -2.27 -8.61
N GLY A 247 -19.04 -2.50 -7.72
CA GLY A 247 -17.81 -1.72 -7.63
C GLY A 247 -17.92 -0.50 -6.72
N ASN A 248 -16.95 0.40 -6.86
CA ASN A 248 -16.79 1.56 -6.00
C ASN A 248 -17.17 2.87 -6.69
N GLY A 249 -17.36 3.92 -5.89
CA GLY A 249 -17.55 5.30 -6.36
C GLY A 249 -16.37 5.84 -7.16
N GLN A 250 -16.56 7.01 -7.77
CA GLN A 250 -15.51 7.66 -8.54
C GLN A 250 -14.71 8.63 -7.68
N ALA A 251 -13.47 8.92 -8.08
CA ALA A 251 -12.63 9.92 -7.41
C ALA A 251 -13.18 11.36 -7.54
N THR A 252 -14.09 11.58 -8.48
CA THR A 252 -14.71 12.88 -8.77
C THR A 252 -16.23 12.76 -8.74
N THR A 253 -16.77 12.17 -7.66
CA THR A 253 -18.22 11.95 -7.51
C THR A 253 -18.94 13.25 -7.15
N PRO A 254 -19.89 13.75 -7.96
CA PRO A 254 -20.66 14.94 -7.65
C PRO A 254 -21.73 14.67 -6.58
N VAL A 255 -21.81 15.57 -5.59
CA VAL A 255 -22.82 15.59 -4.53
C VAL A 255 -23.48 16.97 -4.52
N ALA A 256 -24.69 17.08 -5.05
CA ALA A 256 -25.43 18.33 -5.05
C ALA A 256 -26.23 18.46 -3.76
N VAL A 257 -26.08 19.58 -3.05
CA VAL A 257 -26.72 19.86 -1.76
C VAL A 257 -27.55 21.13 -1.89
N ASN A 258 -28.82 21.02 -1.51
CA ASN A 258 -29.77 22.12 -1.41
C ASN A 258 -30.35 22.15 0.02
N ILE A 259 -29.88 23.09 0.82
CA ILE A 259 -30.32 23.32 2.21
C ILE A 259 -30.84 24.74 2.30
N VAL A 260 -32.03 24.89 2.88
CA VAL A 260 -32.60 26.19 3.24
C VAL A 260 -32.24 26.47 4.70
N HIS A 261 -31.51 27.56 4.96
CA HIS A 261 -31.07 27.98 6.30
C HIS A 261 -30.74 29.47 6.28
N THR A 262 -31.05 30.20 7.34
CA THR A 262 -30.77 31.65 7.46
C THR A 262 -29.32 31.97 7.87
N TYR A 263 -28.56 30.96 8.28
CA TYR A 263 -27.16 31.13 8.66
C TYR A 263 -26.34 29.87 8.37
N ILE A 264 -25.69 29.76 7.21
CA ILE A 264 -24.95 28.54 6.86
C ILE A 264 -23.62 28.39 7.59
N GLY A 265 -23.14 29.46 8.24
CA GLY A 265 -21.97 29.43 9.12
C GLY A 265 -22.16 28.55 10.37
N ASP A 266 -23.37 28.07 10.65
CA ASP A 266 -23.64 27.19 11.78
C ASP A 266 -23.60 25.71 11.41
N LEU A 267 -23.71 25.41 10.12
CA LEU A 267 -23.88 24.05 9.65
C LEU A 267 -22.55 23.33 9.49
N VAL A 268 -22.53 22.07 9.90
CA VAL A 268 -21.56 21.06 9.44
C VAL A 268 -22.32 20.07 8.58
N VAL A 269 -21.97 19.99 7.30
CA VAL A 269 -22.58 19.08 6.33
C VAL A 269 -21.58 18.00 5.97
N THR A 270 -21.95 16.74 6.19
CA THR A 270 -21.09 15.57 6.00
C THR A 270 -21.82 14.54 5.15
N LEU A 271 -21.19 14.07 4.08
CA LEU A 271 -21.60 12.83 3.42
C LEU A 271 -21.12 11.64 4.25
N VAL A 272 -22.01 10.70 4.53
CA VAL A 272 -21.70 9.44 5.23
C VAL A 272 -21.92 8.29 4.26
N ALA A 273 -20.87 7.51 4.03
CA ALA A 273 -20.88 6.33 3.18
C ALA A 273 -21.56 5.13 3.88
N PRO A 274 -21.97 4.08 3.14
CA PRO A 274 -22.64 2.90 3.70
C PRO A 274 -21.84 2.14 4.76
N ASP A 275 -20.51 2.23 4.72
CA ASP A 275 -19.58 1.63 5.68
C ASP A 275 -19.36 2.50 6.93
N GLY A 276 -19.91 3.72 6.95
CA GLY A 276 -19.74 4.70 8.02
C GLY A 276 -18.62 5.72 7.79
N SER A 277 -17.83 5.62 6.71
CA SER A 277 -16.82 6.60 6.34
C SER A 277 -17.46 7.97 6.08
N THR A 278 -16.74 9.05 6.38
CA THR A 278 -17.32 10.41 6.37
C THR A 278 -16.49 11.38 5.56
N TYR A 279 -17.19 12.28 4.86
CA TYR A 279 -16.61 13.31 4.00
C TYR A 279 -17.27 14.65 4.30
N VAL A 280 -16.52 15.56 4.90
CA VAL A 280 -17.01 16.90 5.23
C VAL A 280 -17.15 17.70 3.93
N LEU A 281 -18.37 18.14 3.64
CA LEU A 281 -18.70 18.96 2.47
C LEU A 281 -18.69 20.45 2.83
N HIS A 282 -19.22 20.77 4.00
CA HIS A 282 -19.30 22.14 4.53
C HIS A 282 -18.98 22.13 6.02
N ASN A 283 -18.20 23.11 6.47
CA ASN A 283 -17.79 23.20 7.87
C ASN A 283 -17.83 24.65 8.35
N ARG A 284 -19.00 25.09 8.80
CA ARG A 284 -19.23 26.38 9.45
C ARG A 284 -18.65 27.58 8.68
N ALA A 285 -18.62 27.46 7.35
CA ALA A 285 -18.13 28.49 6.44
C ALA A 285 -19.30 29.34 5.94
N GLY A 286 -19.02 30.52 5.39
CA GLY A 286 -20.05 31.38 4.78
C GLY A 286 -20.77 32.34 5.73
N GLY A 287 -20.59 32.20 7.06
CA GLY A 287 -21.15 33.14 8.04
C GLY A 287 -22.67 33.30 7.89
N SER A 288 -23.15 34.54 7.90
CA SER A 288 -24.58 34.90 7.76
C SER A 288 -25.14 34.78 6.33
N THR A 289 -24.51 33.98 5.48
CA THR A 289 -25.05 33.72 4.15
C THR A 289 -26.24 32.76 4.28
N ASP A 290 -27.32 33.06 3.57
CA ASP A 290 -28.48 32.17 3.51
C ASP A 290 -28.22 31.02 2.54
N ASN A 291 -28.67 29.83 2.93
CA ASN A 291 -28.82 28.62 2.12
C ASN A 291 -27.53 28.02 1.55
N ILE A 292 -27.53 26.70 1.38
CA ILE A 292 -26.50 26.00 0.61
C ILE A 292 -27.16 25.53 -0.68
N ASN A 293 -26.66 25.99 -1.83
CA ASN A 293 -27.01 25.47 -3.14
C ASN A 293 -25.72 25.24 -3.92
N GLN A 294 -25.06 24.11 -3.63
CA GLN A 294 -23.72 23.83 -4.09
C GLN A 294 -23.56 22.36 -4.48
N THR A 295 -22.76 22.10 -5.52
CA THR A 295 -22.29 20.76 -5.84
C THR A 295 -20.85 20.59 -5.37
N TYR A 296 -20.62 19.57 -4.57
CA TYR A 296 -19.30 19.17 -4.08
C TYR A 296 -18.77 18.00 -4.90
N THR A 297 -17.45 17.93 -5.08
CA THR A 297 -16.78 16.80 -5.72
C THR A 297 -16.05 15.99 -4.65
N VAL A 298 -16.42 14.72 -4.49
CA VAL A 298 -15.90 13.84 -3.43
C VAL A 298 -15.17 12.65 -4.04
N ASN A 299 -14.03 12.28 -3.46
CA ASN A 299 -13.33 11.05 -3.83
C ASN A 299 -13.91 9.86 -3.07
N LEU A 300 -14.67 9.04 -3.78
CA LEU A 300 -15.33 7.84 -3.25
C LEU A 300 -14.75 6.55 -3.87
N SER A 301 -13.51 6.59 -4.36
CA SER A 301 -12.87 5.44 -5.03
C SER A 301 -12.66 4.21 -4.14
N SER A 302 -12.66 4.38 -2.82
CA SER A 302 -12.65 3.31 -1.83
C SER A 302 -14.04 2.78 -1.47
N GLU A 303 -15.10 3.52 -1.78
CA GLU A 303 -16.44 3.28 -1.22
C GLU A 303 -17.29 2.45 -2.16
N ALA A 304 -17.91 1.39 -1.63
CA ALA A 304 -18.87 0.60 -2.40
C ALA A 304 -20.07 1.46 -2.83
N LEU A 305 -20.51 1.32 -4.09
CA LEU A 305 -21.66 2.08 -4.61
C LEU A 305 -22.95 1.75 -3.86
N ASN A 306 -23.22 0.46 -3.66
CA ASN A 306 -24.46 -0.02 -3.06
C ASN A 306 -24.48 0.23 -1.55
N GLY A 307 -25.66 0.61 -1.07
CA GLY A 307 -25.92 0.83 0.34
C GLY A 307 -26.68 2.12 0.59
N THR A 308 -26.78 2.48 1.86
CA THR A 308 -27.44 3.73 2.27
C THR A 308 -26.40 4.80 2.50
N TRP A 309 -26.42 5.80 1.63
CA TRP A 309 -25.66 7.03 1.77
C TRP A 309 -26.49 8.03 2.59
N ASN A 310 -25.88 8.79 3.48
CA ASN A 310 -26.59 9.84 4.22
C ASN A 310 -25.93 11.19 3.99
N LEU A 311 -26.75 12.23 3.75
CA LEU A 311 -26.35 13.59 4.04
C LEU A 311 -26.65 13.86 5.51
N ARG A 312 -25.59 13.95 6.31
CA ARG A 312 -25.68 14.30 7.73
C ARG A 312 -25.46 15.79 7.88
N VAL A 313 -26.43 16.49 8.46
CA VAL A 313 -26.34 17.92 8.74
C VAL A 313 -26.46 18.12 10.24
N ALA A 314 -25.48 18.83 10.81
CA ALA A 314 -25.53 19.26 12.19
C ALA A 314 -25.57 20.78 12.23
N ASP A 315 -26.54 21.33 12.96
CA ASP A 315 -26.48 22.71 13.41
C ASP A 315 -25.66 22.76 14.69
N GLN A 316 -24.70 23.68 14.77
CA GLN A 316 -23.78 23.84 15.91
C GLN A 316 -23.93 25.20 16.60
N ALA A 317 -25.04 25.90 16.35
CA ALA A 317 -25.37 27.14 17.01
C ALA A 317 -26.85 27.19 17.42
N ASN A 318 -27.25 28.32 18.00
CA ASN A 318 -28.63 28.61 18.37
C ASN A 318 -29.18 29.69 17.45
N ALA A 319 -30.51 29.85 17.46
CA ALA A 319 -31.32 30.91 16.85
C ALA A 319 -31.72 30.70 15.38
N ASP A 320 -30.94 29.98 14.60
CA ASP A 320 -31.21 29.73 13.19
C ASP A 320 -31.63 28.28 12.96
N ILE A 321 -32.78 28.09 12.28
CA ILE A 321 -33.29 26.78 11.89
C ILE A 321 -33.51 26.73 10.38
N GLY A 322 -33.65 25.51 9.85
CA GLY A 322 -33.98 25.33 8.46
C GLY A 322 -34.27 23.88 8.11
N TYR A 323 -33.99 23.48 6.88
CA TYR A 323 -34.19 22.11 6.45
C TYR A 323 -33.32 21.76 5.25
N ILE A 324 -32.98 20.49 5.15
CA ILE A 324 -32.48 19.90 3.91
C ILE A 324 -33.66 19.86 2.96
N ASN A 325 -33.64 20.63 1.87
CA ASN A 325 -34.68 20.65 0.85
C ASN A 325 -34.49 19.50 -0.14
N SER A 326 -33.27 19.34 -0.64
CA SER A 326 -32.91 18.16 -1.44
C SER A 326 -31.40 17.93 -1.48
N TRP A 327 -31.01 16.71 -1.80
CA TRP A 327 -29.65 16.43 -2.20
C TRP A 327 -29.59 15.25 -3.16
N SER A 328 -28.51 15.16 -3.92
CA SER A 328 -28.28 14.05 -4.83
C SER A 328 -26.81 13.65 -4.88
N ILE A 329 -26.57 12.40 -5.24
CA ILE A 329 -25.25 11.83 -5.51
C ILE A 329 -25.25 11.19 -6.90
N THR A 330 -24.20 11.44 -7.69
CA THR A 330 -24.10 10.95 -9.07
C THR A 330 -22.87 10.05 -9.23
N PHE A 331 -23.08 8.78 -9.55
CA PHE A 331 -22.01 7.77 -9.70
C PHE A 331 -21.75 7.36 -11.14
#